data_AF-A0A938XIS3-F1
#
_entry.id   AF-A0A938XIS3-F1
#
_cell.length_a   1.000
_cell.length_b   1.000
_cell.length_c   1.000
_cell.angle_alpha   90.00
_cell.angle_beta   90.00
_cell.angle_gamma   90.00
#
_symmetry.space_group_name_H-M   'P 1'
#
loop_
_entity.id
_entity.type
_entity.pdbx_description
1 polymer ?
#
loop_
_entity_poly.entity_id
_entity_poly.type
_entity_poly.pdbx_seq_one_letter_code
_entity_poly.pdbx_strand_id
1 'polypeptide(L)'
;MIRIADVVHTYQRYGKSEEDTITIQALDHVDMEVKAGQFIAIIGHNGSGKSTLAKHLNALLLPSEGTVWIDDMATNVTENVGEIRKRVCMVFQNPDNQIIGATVEEDIAFGLENMKIPTERMQEKIDASLEAIHMTEKRSANPGNLSGGQKQKTAIAGAIAVEPKCLVLDEATAMLDPQARKEVIEIAEELNRTKGITIILITHHMDEVIHADKIFVMNQGKVAASGTPQEIFLQTDMLEKYHLEVPAITRMAVEMVRQGIDLKLPVLTVEQLTNQICRYGGNSSAN
;
A
#
# COMPACT_ATOMS: atom_id res chain seq x y z
N MET A 1 7.12 8.06 12.60
CA MET A 1 6.06 7.04 12.75
C MET A 1 6.70 5.67 12.58
N ILE A 2 7.27 5.35 11.42
CA ILE A 2 7.98 4.09 11.19
C ILE A 2 9.45 4.38 10.92
N ARG A 3 10.34 3.60 11.56
CA ARG A 3 11.76 3.58 11.24
C ARG A 3 12.21 2.13 11.08
N ILE A 4 12.92 1.84 10.02
CA ILE A 4 13.54 0.55 9.70
C ILE A 4 15.02 0.84 9.56
N ALA A 5 15.85 0.20 10.38
CA ALA A 5 17.30 0.34 10.29
C ALA A 5 17.94 -1.02 10.11
N ASP A 6 18.72 -1.15 9.04
CA ASP A 6 19.59 -2.27 8.75
C ASP A 6 18.90 -3.65 8.78
N VAL A 7 17.65 -3.72 8.29
CA VAL A 7 16.84 -4.92 8.46
C VAL A 7 17.21 -6.01 7.47
N VAL A 8 17.53 -7.19 8.00
CA VAL A 8 17.68 -8.45 7.27
C VAL A 8 16.57 -9.40 7.70
N HIS A 9 16.03 -10.16 6.74
CA HIS A 9 15.09 -11.24 7.04
C HIS A 9 15.39 -12.46 6.19
N THR A 10 15.43 -13.61 6.85
CA THR A 10 15.76 -14.90 6.23
C THR A 10 14.68 -15.92 6.55
N TYR A 11 14.12 -16.56 5.51
CA TYR A 11 13.27 -17.72 5.67
C TYR A 11 14.11 -19.00 5.65
N GLN A 12 13.77 -19.94 6.55
CA GLN A 12 14.30 -21.30 6.49
C GLN A 12 13.26 -22.22 5.88
N ARG A 13 13.63 -22.92 4.80
CA ARG A 13 12.85 -24.00 4.23
C ARG A 13 13.50 -25.32 4.66
N TYR A 14 12.93 -25.93 5.69
CA TYR A 14 13.40 -27.22 6.21
C TYR A 14 13.19 -28.33 5.18
N GLY A 15 14.27 -29.06 4.90
CA GLY A 15 14.24 -30.27 4.08
C GLY A 15 14.02 -31.53 4.93
N LYS A 16 14.31 -32.70 4.36
CA LYS A 16 14.17 -33.98 5.08
C LYS A 16 15.29 -34.22 6.10
N SER A 17 16.42 -33.54 5.93
CA SER A 17 17.57 -33.53 6.84
C SER A 17 18.01 -32.08 7.11
N GLU A 18 18.85 -31.87 8.14
CA GLU A 18 19.43 -30.54 8.40
C GLU A 18 20.27 -30.03 7.21
N GLU A 19 20.95 -30.92 6.50
CA GLU A 19 21.73 -30.60 5.29
C GLU A 19 20.85 -30.14 4.10
N ASP A 20 19.57 -30.50 4.09
CA ASP A 20 18.60 -30.10 3.05
C ASP A 20 17.91 -28.76 3.36
N THR A 21 18.25 -28.10 4.47
CA THR A 21 17.61 -26.84 4.86
C THR A 21 18.15 -25.68 4.04
N ILE A 22 17.28 -25.04 3.27
CA ILE A 22 17.64 -23.89 2.42
C ILE A 22 17.30 -22.60 3.17
N THR A 23 18.27 -21.70 3.29
CA THR A 23 18.05 -20.34 3.79
C THR A 23 17.83 -19.40 2.61
N ILE A 24 16.70 -18.69 2.60
CA ILE A 24 16.34 -17.72 1.58
C ILE A 24 16.31 -16.34 2.24
N GLN A 25 17.24 -15.47 1.84
CA GLN A 25 17.24 -14.09 2.29
C GLN A 25 16.21 -13.28 1.50
N ALA A 26 15.21 -12.75 2.20
CA ALA A 26 14.10 -12.01 1.61
C ALA A 26 14.26 -10.49 1.75
N LEU A 27 14.98 -10.03 2.79
CA LEU A 27 15.37 -8.64 2.99
C LEU A 27 16.88 -8.57 3.26
N ASP A 28 17.56 -7.58 2.73
CA ASP A 28 19.01 -7.40 2.82
C ASP A 28 19.37 -5.95 3.15
N HIS A 29 19.68 -5.69 4.42
CA HIS A 29 20.09 -4.39 4.96
C HIS A 29 19.16 -3.25 4.52
N VAL A 30 17.86 -3.41 4.81
CA VAL A 30 16.82 -2.45 4.42
C VAL A 30 16.75 -1.30 5.39
N ASP A 31 16.87 -0.08 4.88
CA ASP A 31 16.62 1.17 5.59
C ASP A 31 15.40 1.90 5.01
N MET A 32 14.50 2.35 5.89
CA MET A 32 13.29 3.07 5.50
C MET A 32 12.79 3.95 6.64
N GLU A 33 12.33 5.15 6.32
CA GLU A 33 11.69 6.05 7.28
C GLU A 33 10.36 6.55 6.72
N VAL A 34 9.33 6.51 7.56
CA VAL A 34 7.99 7.04 7.25
C VAL A 34 7.54 7.97 8.37
N LYS A 35 7.18 9.20 7.99
CA LYS A 35 6.60 10.20 8.88
C LYS A 35 5.09 10.01 8.97
N ALA A 36 4.52 10.44 10.09
CA ALA A 36 3.08 10.34 10.31
C ALA A 36 2.31 11.13 9.24
N GLY A 37 1.22 10.57 8.74
CA GLY A 37 0.35 11.19 7.75
C GLY A 37 0.86 11.14 6.32
N GLN A 38 2.00 10.49 6.05
CA GLN A 38 2.47 10.32 4.68
C GLN A 38 1.69 9.23 3.94
N PHE A 39 1.50 9.42 2.63
CA PHE A 39 1.13 8.39 1.68
C PHE A 39 2.41 7.84 1.03
N ILE A 40 2.81 6.64 1.42
CA ILE A 40 4.01 5.97 0.92
C ILE A 40 3.62 4.86 -0.05
N ALA A 41 4.33 4.76 -1.17
CA ALA A 41 4.24 3.62 -2.05
C ALA A 41 5.50 2.74 -1.97
N ILE A 42 5.32 1.43 -2.01
CA ILE A 42 6.41 0.45 -2.14
C ILE A 42 6.16 -0.34 -3.42
N ILE A 43 7.04 -0.18 -4.40
CA ILE A 43 6.94 -0.84 -5.70
C ILE A 43 8.12 -1.79 -5.92
N GLY A 44 8.00 -2.72 -6.85
CA GLY A 44 9.02 -3.73 -7.10
C GLY A 44 8.44 -4.98 -7.75
N HIS A 45 9.26 -5.74 -8.46
CA HIS A 45 8.84 -6.99 -9.09
C HIS A 45 8.39 -8.04 -8.05
N ASN A 46 7.74 -9.11 -8.50
CA ASN A 46 7.37 -10.21 -7.62
C ASN A 46 8.62 -10.87 -7.02
N GLY A 47 8.60 -11.14 -5.72
CA GLY A 47 9.76 -11.67 -5.00
C GLY A 47 10.84 -10.63 -4.64
N SER A 48 10.61 -9.32 -4.85
CA SER A 48 11.58 -8.28 -4.47
C SER A 48 11.66 -7.98 -2.97
N GLY A 49 10.78 -8.58 -2.15
CA GLY A 49 10.77 -8.41 -0.68
C GLY A 49 9.60 -7.58 -0.13
N LYS A 50 8.76 -6.97 -0.97
CA LYS A 50 7.69 -6.03 -0.56
C LYS A 50 6.77 -6.57 0.55
N SER A 51 6.11 -7.69 0.33
CA SER A 51 5.20 -8.29 1.33
C SER A 51 5.94 -8.82 2.56
N THR A 52 7.23 -9.17 2.43
CA THR A 52 8.05 -9.52 3.59
C THR A 52 8.29 -8.28 4.45
N LEU A 53 8.68 -7.16 3.84
CA LEU A 53 8.84 -5.87 4.51
C LEU A 53 7.53 -5.42 5.19
N ALA A 54 6.40 -5.53 4.48
CA ALA A 54 5.07 -5.19 4.98
C ALA A 54 4.73 -5.87 6.30
N LYS A 55 5.02 -7.19 6.39
CA LYS A 55 4.76 -8.00 7.59
C LYS A 55 5.63 -7.63 8.79
N HIS A 56 6.74 -6.92 8.58
CA HIS A 56 7.53 -6.41 9.70
C HIS A 56 6.88 -5.17 10.34
N LEU A 57 6.05 -4.43 9.59
CA LEU A 57 5.45 -3.16 10.04
C LEU A 57 4.42 -3.35 11.17
N ASN A 58 3.76 -4.51 11.22
CA ASN A 58 2.81 -4.87 12.28
C ASN A 58 3.28 -6.06 13.14
N ALA A 59 4.57 -6.38 13.07
CA ALA A 59 5.19 -7.50 13.78
C ALA A 59 4.51 -8.87 13.52
N LEU A 60 4.08 -9.12 12.27
CA LEU A 60 3.77 -10.49 11.81
C LEU A 60 5.06 -11.28 11.55
N LEU A 61 6.12 -10.60 11.17
CA LEU A 61 7.48 -11.12 11.12
C LEU A 61 8.38 -10.26 12.00
N LEU A 62 9.40 -10.89 12.55
CA LEU A 62 10.48 -10.23 13.26
C LEU A 62 11.74 -10.23 12.38
N PRO A 63 12.54 -9.16 12.44
CA PRO A 63 13.81 -9.11 11.72
C PRO A 63 14.76 -10.21 12.19
N SER A 64 15.54 -10.79 11.28
CA SER A 64 16.68 -11.65 11.62
C SER A 64 17.84 -10.79 12.16
N GLU A 65 18.07 -9.63 11.55
CA GLU A 65 19.04 -8.61 11.95
C GLU A 65 18.44 -7.21 11.75
N GLY A 66 19.01 -6.20 12.41
CA GLY A 66 18.48 -4.84 12.41
C GLY A 66 17.26 -4.69 13.32
N THR A 67 16.52 -3.59 13.16
CA THR A 67 15.33 -3.32 13.99
C THR A 67 14.31 -2.47 13.25
N VAL A 68 13.02 -2.76 13.52
CA VAL A 68 11.88 -1.96 13.09
C VAL A 68 11.26 -1.29 14.31
N TRP A 69 11.00 0.01 14.22
CA TRP A 69 10.31 0.80 15.23
C TRP A 69 9.01 1.37 14.68
N ILE A 70 7.96 1.30 15.49
CA ILE A 70 6.65 1.89 15.26
C ILE A 70 6.32 2.79 16.43
N ASP A 71 6.26 4.11 16.22
CA ASP A 71 6.17 5.11 17.31
C ASP A 71 7.18 4.83 18.44
N ASP A 72 8.45 4.67 18.07
CA ASP A 72 9.58 4.36 18.97
C ASP A 72 9.51 2.99 19.68
N MET A 73 8.45 2.21 19.46
CA MET A 73 8.35 0.83 19.95
C MET A 73 9.06 -0.12 18.99
N ALA A 74 10.10 -0.81 19.47
CA ALA A 74 10.78 -1.83 18.69
C ALA A 74 9.89 -3.09 18.55
N THR A 75 9.80 -3.63 17.34
CA THR A 75 8.93 -4.79 17.01
C THR A 75 9.41 -6.10 17.59
N ASN A 76 10.71 -6.23 17.87
CA ASN A 76 11.33 -7.41 18.49
C ASN A 76 11.13 -7.50 20.02
N VAL A 77 10.49 -6.50 20.63
CA VAL A 77 10.12 -6.50 22.06
C VAL A 77 8.69 -7.02 22.18
N THR A 78 8.51 -8.17 22.83
CA THR A 78 7.23 -8.90 22.88
C THR A 78 6.08 -8.09 23.47
N GLU A 79 6.36 -7.29 24.50
CA GLU A 79 5.39 -6.43 25.19
C GLU A 79 4.80 -5.35 24.28
N ASN A 80 5.55 -4.91 23.26
CA ASN A 80 5.11 -3.88 22.33
C ASN A 80 4.15 -4.40 21.26
N VAL A 81 4.18 -5.71 20.95
CA VAL A 81 3.50 -6.28 19.77
C VAL A 81 2.01 -5.98 19.74
N GLY A 82 1.32 -6.09 20.87
CA GLY A 82 -0.11 -5.79 20.96
C GLY A 82 -0.44 -4.33 20.64
N GLU A 83 0.42 -3.42 21.09
CA GLU A 83 0.26 -1.97 20.94
C GLU A 83 0.68 -1.48 19.54
N ILE A 84 1.63 -2.18 18.91
CA ILE A 84 2.02 -2.02 17.51
C ILE A 84 0.86 -2.43 16.59
N ARG A 85 0.23 -3.58 16.83
CA ARG A 85 -0.88 -4.08 16.00
C ARG A 85 -2.15 -3.22 16.07
N LYS A 86 -2.32 -2.43 17.14
CA LYS A 86 -3.35 -1.37 17.20
C LYS A 86 -3.02 -0.17 16.32
N ARG A 87 -1.73 0.17 16.17
CA ARG A 87 -1.29 1.33 15.38
C ARG A 87 -1.21 1.03 13.90
N VAL A 88 -0.82 -0.19 13.54
CA VAL A 88 -0.55 -0.60 12.16
C VAL A 88 -1.46 -1.75 11.80
N CYS A 89 -2.50 -1.44 11.03
CA CYS A 89 -3.38 -2.44 10.46
C CYS A 89 -2.94 -2.76 9.03
N MET A 90 -3.13 -4.01 8.62
CA MET A 90 -2.71 -4.51 7.32
C MET A 90 -3.91 -5.14 6.63
N VAL A 91 -4.11 -4.79 5.36
CA VAL A 91 -5.10 -5.38 4.47
C VAL A 91 -4.34 -6.12 3.38
N PHE A 92 -4.58 -7.43 3.27
CA PHE A 92 -3.88 -8.29 2.32
C PHE A 92 -4.56 -8.31 0.94
N GLN A 93 -3.84 -8.87 -0.03
CA GLN A 93 -4.23 -8.99 -1.43
C GLN A 93 -5.56 -9.71 -1.67
N ASN A 94 -5.80 -10.83 -0.97
CA ASN A 94 -6.99 -11.66 -1.19
C ASN A 94 -8.04 -11.37 -0.10
N PRO A 95 -9.15 -10.69 -0.42
CA PRO A 95 -10.17 -10.36 0.57
C PRO A 95 -10.93 -11.59 1.07
N ASP A 96 -11.04 -12.66 0.27
CA ASP A 96 -11.75 -13.88 0.69
C ASP A 96 -11.05 -14.62 1.84
N ASN A 97 -9.74 -14.42 1.99
CA ASN A 97 -8.96 -15.06 3.05
C ASN A 97 -8.97 -14.28 4.38
N GLN A 98 -9.63 -13.12 4.43
CA GLN A 98 -9.58 -12.19 5.57
C GLN A 98 -10.92 -11.99 6.27
N ILE A 99 -12.02 -12.20 5.54
CA ILE A 99 -13.37 -12.01 6.07
C ILE A 99 -13.81 -13.25 6.84
N ILE A 100 -14.27 -13.05 8.07
CA ILE A 100 -14.68 -14.11 9.00
C ILE A 100 -16.14 -13.92 9.44
N GLY A 101 -16.65 -12.69 9.47
CA GLY A 101 -18.02 -12.39 9.90
C GLY A 101 -19.10 -12.94 8.97
N ALA A 102 -20.28 -13.30 9.52
CA ALA A 102 -21.41 -13.75 8.69
C ALA A 102 -22.13 -12.58 8.01
N THR A 103 -21.96 -11.37 8.56
CA THR A 103 -22.36 -10.09 7.97
C THR A 103 -21.18 -9.13 7.89
N VAL A 104 -21.29 -8.09 7.06
CA VAL A 104 -20.28 -7.00 6.99
C VAL A 104 -20.09 -6.33 8.35
N GLU A 105 -21.17 -6.04 9.08
CA GLU A 105 -21.10 -5.49 10.43
C GLU A 105 -20.32 -6.39 11.40
N GLU A 106 -20.60 -7.69 11.39
CA GLU A 106 -19.90 -8.65 12.26
C GLU A 106 -18.40 -8.73 11.94
N ASP A 107 -18.05 -8.65 10.66
CA ASP A 107 -16.64 -8.66 10.24
C ASP A 107 -15.88 -7.41 10.73
N ILE A 108 -16.53 -6.24 10.66
CA ILE A 108 -15.97 -4.99 11.19
C ILE A 108 -15.89 -5.06 12.73
N ALA A 109 -16.91 -5.59 13.38
CA ALA A 109 -16.97 -5.74 14.84
C ALA A 109 -15.86 -6.65 15.38
N PHE A 110 -15.44 -7.66 14.61
CA PHE A 110 -14.39 -8.61 15.01
C PHE A 110 -13.09 -7.93 15.45
N GLY A 111 -12.65 -6.90 14.71
CA GLY A 111 -11.47 -6.11 15.09
C GLY A 111 -11.66 -5.36 16.41
N LEU A 112 -12.84 -4.78 16.61
CA LEU A 112 -13.20 -4.01 17.82
C LEU A 112 -13.27 -4.91 19.06
N GLU A 113 -13.84 -6.10 18.94
CA GLU A 113 -13.93 -7.11 20.00
C GLU A 113 -12.55 -7.57 20.46
N ASN A 114 -11.65 -7.84 19.51
CA ASN A 114 -10.26 -8.22 19.82
C ASN A 114 -9.50 -7.11 20.56
N MET A 115 -9.87 -5.85 20.33
CA MET A 115 -9.34 -4.68 21.05
C MET A 115 -10.07 -4.39 22.37
N LYS A 116 -11.07 -5.20 22.74
CA LYS A 116 -11.89 -5.05 23.94
C LYS A 116 -12.57 -3.69 24.03
N ILE A 117 -12.98 -3.14 22.89
CA ILE A 117 -13.79 -1.92 22.84
C ILE A 117 -15.16 -2.20 23.48
N PRO A 118 -15.73 -1.32 24.32
CA PRO A 118 -17.07 -1.52 24.86
C PRO A 118 -18.14 -1.56 23.77
N THR A 119 -19.12 -2.46 23.90
CA THR A 119 -20.21 -2.63 22.94
C THR A 119 -20.95 -1.32 22.65
N GLU A 120 -21.14 -0.45 23.65
CA GLU A 120 -21.82 0.83 23.47
C GLU A 120 -21.10 1.76 22.47
N ARG A 121 -19.78 1.59 22.30
CA ARG A 121 -18.95 2.38 21.37
C ARG A 121 -18.72 1.69 20.03
N MET A 122 -19.06 0.41 19.91
CA MET A 122 -18.80 -0.34 18.68
C MET A 122 -19.70 0.14 17.54
N GLN A 123 -20.96 0.40 17.82
CA GLN A 123 -21.94 0.80 16.81
C GLN A 123 -21.51 2.07 16.08
N GLU A 124 -21.13 3.11 16.82
CA GLU A 124 -20.62 4.37 16.25
C GLU A 124 -19.37 4.16 15.37
N LYS A 125 -18.46 3.28 15.80
CA LYS A 125 -17.25 2.96 15.03
C LYS A 125 -17.54 2.16 13.77
N ILE A 126 -18.49 1.23 13.83
CA ILE A 126 -18.95 0.45 12.67
C ILE A 126 -19.60 1.38 11.65
N ASP A 127 -20.51 2.27 12.10
CA ASP A 127 -21.15 3.29 11.26
C ASP A 127 -20.12 4.15 10.54
N ALA A 128 -19.21 4.77 11.30
CA ALA A 128 -18.17 5.63 10.74
C ALA A 128 -17.22 4.90 9.77
N SER A 129 -16.99 3.60 9.98
CA SER A 129 -16.15 2.79 9.10
C SER A 129 -16.87 2.45 7.79
N LEU A 130 -18.15 2.09 7.85
CA LEU A 130 -18.99 1.83 6.69
C LEU A 130 -19.18 3.08 5.81
N GLU A 131 -19.39 4.24 6.44
CA GLU A 131 -19.50 5.52 5.73
C GLU A 131 -18.20 5.86 4.99
N ALA A 132 -17.05 5.68 5.64
CA ALA A 132 -15.73 5.97 5.07
C ALA A 132 -15.37 5.11 3.86
N ILE A 133 -16.01 3.96 3.69
CA ILE A 133 -15.82 3.08 2.51
C ILE A 133 -17.04 3.10 1.55
N HIS A 134 -18.03 3.95 1.82
CA HIS A 134 -19.30 4.04 1.06
C HIS A 134 -20.10 2.74 1.01
N MET A 135 -20.22 2.03 2.14
CA MET A 135 -20.88 0.71 2.22
C MET A 135 -21.98 0.61 3.29
N THR A 136 -22.49 1.73 3.79
CA THR A 136 -23.58 1.79 4.79
C THR A 136 -24.79 0.91 4.42
N GLU A 137 -25.24 0.95 3.17
CA GLU A 137 -26.37 0.16 2.66
C GLU A 137 -26.11 -1.36 2.61
N LYS A 138 -24.87 -1.80 2.83
CA LYS A 138 -24.46 -3.21 2.79
C LYS A 138 -24.08 -3.76 4.16
N ARG A 139 -24.35 -3.01 5.23
CA ARG A 139 -24.10 -3.40 6.63
C ARG A 139 -24.48 -4.85 6.96
N SER A 140 -25.70 -5.25 6.61
CA SER A 140 -26.23 -6.58 6.92
C SER A 140 -26.04 -7.60 5.80
N ALA A 141 -25.28 -7.25 4.75
CA ALA A 141 -25.03 -8.16 3.64
C ALA A 141 -24.12 -9.30 4.10
N ASN A 142 -24.40 -10.50 3.58
CA ASN A 142 -23.46 -11.61 3.70
C ASN A 142 -22.23 -11.35 2.81
N PRO A 143 -20.99 -11.41 3.35
CA PRO A 143 -19.81 -11.13 2.54
C PRO A 143 -19.61 -12.03 1.33
N GLY A 144 -20.13 -13.27 1.35
CA GLY A 144 -20.11 -14.17 0.20
C GLY A 144 -20.86 -13.65 -1.03
N ASN A 145 -21.79 -12.70 -0.85
CA ASN A 145 -22.56 -12.08 -1.91
C ASN A 145 -21.97 -10.75 -2.42
N LEU A 146 -20.84 -10.30 -1.87
CA LEU A 146 -20.18 -9.07 -2.27
C LEU A 146 -19.25 -9.28 -3.48
N SER A 147 -19.08 -8.24 -4.29
CA SER A 147 -18.01 -8.24 -5.31
C SER A 147 -16.62 -8.20 -4.67
N GLY A 148 -15.57 -8.58 -5.40
CA GLY A 148 -14.19 -8.52 -4.88
C GLY A 148 -13.82 -7.15 -4.33
N GLY A 149 -14.21 -6.07 -5.04
CA GLY A 149 -14.00 -4.70 -4.57
C GLY A 149 -14.76 -4.37 -3.30
N GLN A 150 -16.00 -4.81 -3.17
CA GLN A 150 -16.80 -4.62 -1.95
C GLN A 150 -16.21 -5.40 -0.77
N LYS A 151 -15.73 -6.63 -1.00
CA LYS A 151 -15.02 -7.40 0.04
C LYS A 151 -13.74 -6.70 0.48
N GLN A 152 -12.98 -6.13 -0.46
CA GLN A 152 -11.78 -5.36 -0.14
C GLN A 152 -12.10 -4.12 0.69
N LYS A 153 -13.17 -3.40 0.33
CA LYS A 153 -13.67 -2.26 1.11
C LYS A 153 -14.06 -2.70 2.52
N THR A 154 -14.78 -3.81 2.68
CA THR A 154 -15.11 -4.38 4.00
C THR A 154 -13.85 -4.67 4.83
N ALA A 155 -12.81 -5.27 4.24
CA ALA A 155 -11.55 -5.49 4.94
C ALA A 155 -10.87 -4.18 5.39
N ILE A 156 -10.94 -3.14 4.56
CA ILE A 156 -10.48 -1.79 4.93
C ILE A 156 -11.32 -1.23 6.09
N ALA A 157 -12.65 -1.36 6.06
CA ALA A 157 -13.52 -0.91 7.15
C ALA A 157 -13.17 -1.60 8.48
N GLY A 158 -12.96 -2.92 8.49
CA GLY A 158 -12.51 -3.64 9.68
C GLY A 158 -11.15 -3.14 10.19
N ALA A 159 -10.22 -2.84 9.29
CA ALA A 159 -8.91 -2.29 9.63
C ALA A 159 -9.00 -0.86 10.21
N ILE A 160 -9.85 0.02 9.68
CA ILE A 160 -9.95 1.42 10.15
C ILE A 160 -10.84 1.59 11.38
N ALA A 161 -11.72 0.63 11.68
CA ALA A 161 -12.63 0.71 12.83
C ALA A 161 -11.89 0.82 14.18
N VAL A 162 -10.72 0.20 14.26
CA VAL A 162 -9.83 0.29 15.45
C VAL A 162 -9.02 1.59 15.50
N GLU A 163 -9.25 2.53 14.56
CA GLU A 163 -8.57 3.83 14.45
C GLU A 163 -7.04 3.73 14.41
N PRO A 164 -6.47 2.99 13.44
CA PRO A 164 -5.03 2.84 13.33
C PRO A 164 -4.37 4.16 12.93
N LYS A 165 -3.10 4.32 13.32
CA LYS A 165 -2.24 5.42 12.85
C LYS A 165 -1.67 5.17 11.46
N CYS A 166 -1.60 3.91 11.05
CA CYS A 166 -1.08 3.47 9.77
C CYS A 166 -1.92 2.33 9.20
N LEU A 167 -2.26 2.44 7.90
CA LEU A 167 -2.90 1.39 7.13
C LEU A 167 -1.93 0.91 6.04
N VAL A 168 -1.62 -0.38 6.07
CA VAL A 168 -0.78 -1.04 5.06
C VAL A 168 -1.68 -1.81 4.10
N LEU A 169 -1.62 -1.48 2.82
CA LEU A 169 -2.36 -2.15 1.74
C LEU A 169 -1.37 -3.00 0.94
N ASP A 170 -1.33 -4.31 1.21
CA ASP A 170 -0.39 -5.24 0.57
C ASP A 170 -1.00 -5.89 -0.67
N GLU A 171 -0.78 -5.27 -1.83
CA GLU A 171 -1.35 -5.66 -3.12
C GLU A 171 -2.89 -5.77 -3.09
N ALA A 172 -3.53 -4.97 -2.24
CA ALA A 172 -4.98 -4.96 -1.98
C ALA A 172 -5.86 -4.77 -3.23
N THR A 173 -5.31 -4.20 -4.30
CA THR A 173 -6.02 -3.90 -5.55
C THR A 173 -5.71 -4.88 -6.69
N ALA A 174 -4.80 -5.84 -6.49
CA ALA A 174 -4.27 -6.70 -7.55
C ALA A 174 -5.33 -7.63 -8.16
N MET A 175 -6.34 -8.04 -7.38
CA MET A 175 -7.41 -8.94 -7.80
C MET A 175 -8.69 -8.20 -8.20
N LEU A 176 -8.63 -6.87 -8.32
CA LEU A 176 -9.78 -6.02 -8.59
C LEU A 176 -9.83 -5.56 -10.05
N ASP A 177 -11.04 -5.39 -10.57
CA ASP A 177 -11.26 -4.69 -11.83
C ASP A 177 -10.83 -3.21 -11.72
N PRO A 178 -10.59 -2.51 -12.85
CA PRO A 178 -10.08 -1.14 -12.83
C PRO A 178 -10.94 -0.14 -12.05
N GLN A 179 -12.27 -0.31 -12.06
CA GLN A 179 -13.18 0.61 -11.38
C GLN A 179 -13.13 0.39 -9.87
N ALA A 180 -13.23 -0.87 -9.42
CA ALA A 180 -13.12 -1.23 -8.01
C ALA A 180 -11.75 -0.84 -7.42
N ARG A 181 -10.67 -1.03 -8.18
CA ARG A 181 -9.32 -0.58 -7.82
C ARG A 181 -9.28 0.92 -7.57
N LYS A 182 -9.78 1.71 -8.53
CA LYS A 182 -9.80 3.17 -8.43
C LYS A 182 -10.52 3.61 -7.15
N GLU A 183 -11.70 3.04 -6.88
CA GLU A 183 -12.47 3.35 -5.67
C GLU A 183 -11.70 3.01 -4.38
N VAL A 184 -10.96 1.90 -4.35
CA VAL A 184 -10.13 1.54 -3.17
C VAL A 184 -8.98 2.54 -2.97
N ILE A 185 -8.31 2.97 -4.04
CA ILE A 185 -7.25 3.98 -3.95
C ILE A 185 -7.82 5.33 -3.50
N GLU A 186 -8.95 5.76 -4.06
CA GLU A 186 -9.63 7.01 -3.66
C GLU A 186 -10.00 7.00 -2.18
N ILE A 187 -10.50 5.88 -1.65
CA ILE A 187 -10.77 5.71 -0.21
C ILE A 187 -9.48 5.84 0.60
N ALA A 188 -8.37 5.22 0.18
CA ALA A 188 -7.10 5.30 0.89
C ALA A 188 -6.56 6.74 0.93
N GLU A 189 -6.65 7.47 -0.19
CA GLU A 189 -6.28 8.89 -0.30
C GLU A 189 -7.18 9.77 0.57
N GLU A 190 -8.49 9.51 0.60
CA GLU A 190 -9.42 10.25 1.45
C GLU A 190 -9.13 10.02 2.93
N LEU A 191 -8.89 8.78 3.35
CA LEU A 191 -8.51 8.44 4.72
C LEU A 191 -7.20 9.16 5.13
N ASN A 192 -6.21 9.19 4.24
CA ASN A 192 -4.97 9.93 4.46
C ASN A 192 -5.23 11.43 4.65
N ARG A 193 -5.94 12.04 3.70
CA ARG A 193 -6.16 13.50 3.66
C ARG A 193 -7.06 14.01 4.77
N THR A 194 -8.13 13.28 5.09
CA THR A 194 -9.18 13.74 6.02
C THR A 194 -8.92 13.32 7.46
N LYS A 195 -8.37 12.11 7.68
CA LYS A 195 -8.11 11.56 9.01
C LYS A 195 -6.63 11.62 9.41
N GLY A 196 -5.72 11.95 8.49
CA GLY A 196 -4.28 12.01 8.77
C GLY A 196 -3.64 10.63 8.97
N ILE A 197 -4.31 9.56 8.54
CA ILE A 197 -3.80 8.19 8.66
C ILE A 197 -2.60 8.04 7.71
N THR A 198 -1.51 7.45 8.20
CA THR A 198 -0.36 7.10 7.34
C THR A 198 -0.76 5.94 6.43
N ILE A 199 -0.52 6.05 5.13
CA ILE A 199 -0.83 4.96 4.18
C ILE A 199 0.48 4.38 3.66
N ILE A 200 0.58 3.05 3.64
CA ILE A 200 1.62 2.32 2.92
C ILE A 200 0.94 1.45 1.87
N LEU A 201 1.02 1.86 0.62
CA LEU A 201 0.49 1.13 -0.53
C LEU A 201 1.60 0.30 -1.16
N ILE A 202 1.43 -1.02 -1.14
CA ILE A 202 2.29 -1.94 -1.89
C ILE A 202 1.54 -2.35 -3.13
N THR A 203 2.13 -2.08 -4.29
CA THR A 203 1.47 -2.35 -5.56
C THR A 203 2.47 -2.61 -6.67
N HIS A 204 1.99 -3.23 -7.72
CA HIS A 204 2.67 -3.35 -9.01
C HIS A 204 2.00 -2.49 -10.10
N HIS A 205 0.97 -1.71 -9.75
CA HIS A 205 0.27 -0.81 -10.65
C HIS A 205 0.77 0.63 -10.45
N MET A 206 1.48 1.15 -11.45
CA MET A 206 2.17 2.45 -11.35
C MET A 206 1.21 3.64 -11.34
N ASP A 207 0.03 3.48 -11.93
CA ASP A 207 -1.00 4.52 -11.93
C ASP A 207 -1.57 4.78 -10.52
N GLU A 208 -1.43 3.83 -9.58
CA GLU A 208 -1.94 3.97 -8.20
C GLU A 208 -1.00 4.80 -7.30
N VAL A 209 0.24 5.03 -7.70
CA VAL A 209 1.27 5.64 -6.84
C VAL A 209 1.62 7.07 -7.24
N ILE A 210 0.91 7.64 -8.22
CA ILE A 210 1.16 8.98 -8.76
C ILE A 210 0.91 10.10 -7.72
N HIS A 211 0.08 9.83 -6.72
CA HIS A 211 -0.26 10.75 -5.63
C HIS A 211 0.49 10.45 -4.32
N ALA A 212 1.40 9.47 -4.31
CA ALA A 212 2.21 9.18 -3.14
C ALA A 212 3.19 10.33 -2.83
N ASP A 213 3.43 10.61 -1.56
CA ASP A 213 4.45 11.56 -1.13
C ASP A 213 5.86 11.05 -1.43
N LYS A 214 6.05 9.73 -1.31
CA LYS A 214 7.34 9.07 -1.54
C LYS A 214 7.13 7.63 -1.99
N ILE A 215 7.95 7.22 -2.95
CA ILE A 215 8.03 5.86 -3.47
C ILE A 215 9.34 5.23 -2.99
N PHE A 216 9.27 3.98 -2.55
CA PHE A 216 10.42 3.11 -2.34
C PHE A 216 10.41 2.00 -3.39
N VAL A 217 11.50 1.87 -4.14
CA VAL A 217 11.67 0.84 -5.16
C VAL A 217 12.43 -0.33 -4.54
N MET A 218 11.77 -1.47 -4.41
CA MET A 218 12.36 -2.71 -3.93
C MET A 218 12.84 -3.59 -5.07
N ASN A 219 14.08 -4.08 -4.94
CA ASN A 219 14.68 -5.04 -5.85
C ASN A 219 15.55 -6.01 -5.05
N GLN A 220 15.31 -7.33 -5.22
CA GLN A 220 16.11 -8.39 -4.60
C GLN A 220 16.36 -8.19 -3.08
N GLY A 221 15.31 -7.82 -2.33
CA GLY A 221 15.38 -7.63 -0.89
C GLY A 221 15.98 -6.29 -0.43
N LYS A 222 16.35 -5.39 -1.34
CA LYS A 222 16.93 -4.07 -1.04
C LYS A 222 16.02 -2.93 -1.48
N VAL A 223 16.15 -1.79 -0.80
CA VAL A 223 15.67 -0.51 -1.32
C VAL A 223 16.68 -0.01 -2.37
N ALA A 224 16.33 -0.15 -3.64
CA ALA A 224 17.19 0.23 -4.76
C ALA A 224 17.15 1.74 -5.06
N ALA A 225 15.99 2.36 -4.84
CA ALA A 225 15.80 3.79 -5.00
C ALA A 225 14.67 4.30 -4.09
N SER A 226 14.70 5.58 -3.76
CA SER A 226 13.56 6.25 -3.13
C SER A 226 13.50 7.71 -3.54
N GLY A 227 12.29 8.26 -3.67
CA GLY A 227 12.07 9.64 -4.11
C GLY A 227 10.59 9.93 -4.30
N THR A 228 10.26 11.13 -4.76
CA THR A 228 8.87 11.45 -5.14
C THR A 228 8.48 10.68 -6.41
N PRO A 229 7.17 10.55 -6.74
CA PRO A 229 6.74 9.99 -8.01
C PRO A 229 7.41 10.66 -9.23
N GLN A 230 7.60 11.99 -9.18
CA GLN A 230 8.28 12.73 -10.24
C GLN A 230 9.75 12.31 -10.38
N GLU A 231 10.47 12.16 -9.27
CA GLU A 231 11.88 11.77 -9.29
C GLU A 231 12.08 10.32 -9.75
N ILE A 232 11.18 9.42 -9.36
CA ILE A 232 11.26 8.00 -9.71
C ILE A 232 10.86 7.77 -11.17
N PHE A 233 9.76 8.34 -11.65
CA PHE A 233 9.27 8.12 -13.02
C PHE A 233 10.05 8.86 -14.10
N LEU A 234 10.98 9.75 -13.73
CA LEU A 234 12.00 10.28 -14.63
C LEU A 234 13.11 9.26 -14.93
N GLN A 235 13.34 8.29 -14.05
CA GLN A 235 14.42 7.31 -14.18
C GLN A 235 13.95 6.07 -14.94
N THR A 236 13.49 6.26 -16.18
CA THR A 236 12.91 5.18 -17.02
C THR A 236 13.85 3.99 -17.17
N ASP A 237 15.13 4.24 -17.43
CA ASP A 237 16.13 3.17 -17.66
C ASP A 237 16.35 2.33 -16.39
N MET A 238 16.26 2.94 -15.21
CA MET A 238 16.37 2.25 -13.93
C MET A 238 15.13 1.38 -13.67
N LEU A 239 13.94 1.91 -13.94
CA LEU A 239 12.69 1.15 -13.80
C LEU A 239 12.65 -0.04 -14.76
N GLU A 240 13.03 0.16 -16.03
CA GLU A 240 13.13 -0.92 -17.02
C GLU A 240 14.11 -2.02 -16.58
N LYS A 241 15.28 -1.63 -16.05
CA LYS A 241 16.28 -2.56 -15.51
C LYS A 241 15.74 -3.42 -14.36
N TYR A 242 14.82 -2.89 -13.56
CA TYR A 242 14.16 -3.63 -12.48
C TYR A 242 12.84 -4.28 -12.89
N HIS A 243 12.56 -4.34 -14.20
CA HIS A 243 11.33 -4.89 -14.77
C HIS A 243 10.06 -4.20 -14.23
N LEU A 244 10.18 -2.89 -13.97
CA LEU A 244 9.08 -2.03 -13.58
C LEU A 244 8.63 -1.20 -14.76
N GLU A 245 7.33 -0.97 -14.82
CA GLU A 245 6.74 -0.09 -15.81
C GLU A 245 6.71 1.36 -15.30
N VAL A 246 6.34 2.27 -16.18
CA VAL A 246 5.91 3.64 -15.82
C VAL A 246 4.40 3.76 -16.03
N PRO A 247 3.75 4.75 -15.38
CA PRO A 247 2.33 5.03 -15.61
C PRO A 247 2.02 5.16 -17.10
N ALA A 248 0.84 4.71 -17.52
CA ALA A 248 0.49 4.62 -18.95
C ALA A 248 0.61 6.00 -19.64
N ILE A 249 0.20 7.05 -18.93
CA ILE A 249 0.27 8.43 -19.39
C ILE A 249 1.72 8.94 -19.50
N THR A 250 2.61 8.51 -18.60
CA THR A 250 4.04 8.84 -18.65
C THR A 250 4.67 8.20 -19.88
N ARG A 251 4.36 6.93 -20.15
CA ARG A 251 4.85 6.20 -21.35
C ARG A 251 4.41 6.92 -22.63
N MET A 252 3.15 7.33 -22.70
CA MET A 252 2.61 8.08 -23.83
C MET A 252 3.33 9.42 -24.02
N ALA A 253 3.56 10.17 -22.95
CA ALA A 253 4.27 11.44 -23.01
C ALA A 253 5.73 11.27 -23.47
N VAL A 254 6.43 10.23 -23.00
CA VAL A 254 7.80 9.91 -23.47
C VAL A 254 7.82 9.63 -24.97
N GLU A 255 6.86 8.84 -25.48
CA GLU A 255 6.77 8.56 -26.91
C GLU A 255 6.44 9.81 -27.73
N MET A 256 5.54 10.68 -27.24
CA MET A 256 5.26 11.97 -27.87
C MET A 256 6.50 12.86 -27.99
N VAL A 257 7.34 12.91 -26.95
CA VAL A 257 8.62 13.64 -26.98
C VAL A 257 9.58 13.04 -28.01
N ARG A 258 9.65 11.70 -28.12
CA ARG A 258 10.46 11.02 -29.15
C ARG A 258 10.01 11.34 -30.58
N GLN A 259 8.73 11.61 -30.78
CA GLN A 259 8.15 12.06 -32.05
C GLN A 259 8.30 13.58 -32.29
N GLY A 260 8.99 14.31 -31.39
CA GLY A 260 9.30 15.72 -31.54
C GLY A 260 8.27 16.69 -30.94
N ILE A 261 7.33 16.21 -30.12
CA ILE A 261 6.39 17.07 -29.40
C ILE A 261 7.08 17.60 -28.14
N ASP A 262 7.11 18.93 -27.97
CA ASP A 262 7.73 19.57 -26.81
C ASP A 262 6.85 19.40 -25.56
N LEU A 263 7.16 18.40 -24.72
CA LEU A 263 6.52 18.13 -23.44
C LEU A 263 7.57 18.10 -22.32
N LYS A 264 7.20 18.66 -21.16
CA LYS A 264 7.98 18.57 -19.94
C LYS A 264 7.65 17.27 -19.20
N LEU A 265 8.64 16.40 -19.08
CA LEU A 265 8.57 15.12 -18.38
C LEU A 265 8.92 15.25 -16.87
N PRO A 266 8.42 14.32 -16.02
CA PRO A 266 7.48 13.26 -16.34
C PRO A 266 6.05 13.82 -16.31
N VAL A 267 5.18 13.27 -17.16
CA VAL A 267 3.74 13.54 -17.11
C VAL A 267 3.08 12.40 -16.37
N LEU A 268 2.42 12.69 -15.24
CA LEU A 268 1.85 11.67 -14.35
C LEU A 268 0.32 11.59 -14.43
N THR A 269 -0.35 12.62 -14.97
CA THR A 269 -1.80 12.63 -15.11
C THR A 269 -2.25 13.02 -16.52
N VAL A 270 -3.46 12.59 -16.88
CA VAL A 270 -4.11 12.98 -18.14
C VAL A 270 -4.26 14.50 -18.21
N GLU A 271 -4.67 15.13 -17.10
CA GLU A 271 -4.83 16.59 -17.02
C GLU A 271 -3.51 17.33 -17.28
N GLN A 272 -2.39 16.85 -16.72
CA GLN A 272 -1.07 17.42 -16.99
C GLN A 272 -0.72 17.31 -18.48
N LEU A 273 -0.99 16.15 -19.11
CA LEU A 273 -0.74 15.97 -20.54
C LEU A 273 -1.58 16.93 -21.39
N THR A 274 -2.89 16.96 -21.15
CA THR A 274 -3.83 17.81 -21.88
C THR A 274 -3.45 19.29 -21.76
N ASN A 275 -3.11 19.75 -20.56
CA ASN A 275 -2.68 21.14 -20.33
C ASN A 275 -1.41 21.51 -21.11
N GLN A 276 -0.47 20.58 -21.28
CA GLN A 276 0.73 20.82 -22.08
C GLN A 276 0.43 20.82 -23.59
N ILE A 277 -0.36 19.85 -24.07
CA ILE A 277 -0.73 19.76 -25.50
C ILE A 277 -1.58 20.96 -25.94
N CYS A 278 -2.54 21.41 -25.14
CA CYS A 278 -3.35 22.58 -25.48
C CYS A 278 -2.50 23.86 -25.62
N ARG A 279 -1.45 24.02 -24.81
CA ARG A 279 -0.48 25.13 -24.94
C ARG A 279 0.35 25.02 -26.22
N TYR A 280 0.67 23.81 -26.65
CA TYR A 280 1.37 23.55 -27.89
C TYR A 280 0.51 23.93 -29.12
N GLY A 281 -0.74 23.45 -29.19
CA GLY A 281 -1.67 23.74 -30.31
C GLY A 281 -2.11 25.20 -30.43
N GLY A 282 -2.17 25.94 -29.31
CA GLY A 282 -2.49 27.37 -29.29
C GLY A 282 -1.40 28.26 -29.91
N ASN A 283 -0.14 27.81 -29.93
CA ASN A 283 0.97 28.53 -30.55
C ASN A 283 1.16 28.19 -32.04
N SER A 284 0.60 27.07 -32.53
CA SER A 284 0.69 26.68 -33.94
C SER A 284 -0.38 27.31 -34.84
N SER A 285 -1.32 28.07 -34.29
CA SER A 285 -2.43 28.73 -35.02
C SER A 285 -2.20 30.22 -35.28
N ALA A 286 -0.96 30.71 -35.10
CA ALA A 286 -0.58 32.11 -35.26
C ALA A 286 0.39 32.40 -36.43
N ASN A 287 0.58 31.45 -37.37
CA ASN A 287 1.38 31.66 -38.59
C ASN A 287 0.60 31.31 -39.85
#